data_AF-A0A973ADI6-F1
#
_entry.id   AF-A0A973ADI6-F1
#
_cell.length_a   1.000
_cell.length_b   1.000
_cell.length_c   1.000
_cell.angle_alpha   90.00
_cell.angle_beta   90.00
_cell.angle_gamma   90.00
#
_symmetry.space_group_name_H-M   'P 1'
#
loop_
_entity.id
_entity.type
_entity.pdbx_description
1 polymer ?
#
loop_
_entity_poly.entity_id
_entity_poly.type
_entity_poly.pdbx_seq_one_letter_code
_entity_poly.pdbx_strand_id
1 'polypeptide(L)'
;MFSYFKSPGKISQVYTIAFYNLENLFDTKNAPNTLDDDFTPKGIKNWNKYRYNNKIRKLGNVIAQLGTQRSFYSPAIVGVVEVENLDVLNDLVASNN
;
A
#
# COMPACT_ATOMS: atom_id res chain seq x y z
N MET A 1 8.90 -34.79 -18.35
CA MET A 1 10.14 -34.30 -17.69
C MET A 1 9.72 -33.33 -16.60
N PHE A 2 9.65 -33.81 -15.35
CA PHE A 2 9.14 -33.05 -14.21
C PHE A 2 10.24 -32.14 -13.66
N SER A 3 9.99 -30.83 -13.67
CA SER A 3 10.89 -29.87 -13.03
C SER A 3 10.76 -29.97 -11.51
N TYR A 4 11.84 -30.45 -10.89
CA TYR A 4 11.98 -30.78 -9.46
C TYR A 4 12.46 -29.55 -8.67
N PHE A 5 11.74 -28.43 -8.78
CA PHE A 5 11.95 -27.27 -7.91
C PHE A 5 10.69 -27.07 -7.08
N LYS A 6 10.55 -27.87 -6.01
CA LYS A 6 9.52 -27.65 -5.00
C LYS A 6 9.87 -26.32 -4.32
N SER A 7 9.02 -25.30 -4.46
CA SER A 7 9.26 -24.07 -3.71
C SER A 7 9.30 -24.43 -2.23
N PRO A 8 10.28 -23.91 -1.46
CA PRO A 8 10.23 -24.04 -0.02
C PRO A 8 8.92 -23.39 0.42
N GLY A 9 7.97 -24.22 0.86
CA GLY A 9 6.64 -23.79 1.24
C GLY A 9 6.66 -22.82 2.42
N LYS A 10 5.48 -22.43 2.89
CA LYS A 10 5.37 -21.54 4.05
C LYS A 10 6.00 -22.19 5.29
N ILE A 11 6.70 -21.39 6.07
CA ILE A 11 7.36 -21.81 7.32
C ILE A 11 6.50 -21.31 8.48
N SER A 12 6.21 -22.17 9.46
CA SER A 12 5.49 -21.74 10.67
C SER A 12 6.36 -20.80 11.50
N GLN A 13 5.75 -19.85 12.22
CA GLN A 13 6.44 -18.88 13.09
C GLN A 13 7.45 -17.94 12.40
N VAL A 14 7.39 -17.79 11.08
CA VAL A 14 8.12 -16.73 10.38
C VAL A 14 7.24 -15.49 10.27
N TYR A 15 7.79 -14.34 10.69
CA TYR A 15 7.20 -13.02 10.49
C TYR A 15 8.04 -12.24 9.49
N THR A 16 7.36 -11.44 8.66
CA THR A 16 8.03 -10.59 7.68
C THR A 16 7.96 -9.13 8.10
N ILE A 17 8.98 -8.38 7.71
CA ILE A 17 9.01 -6.91 7.76
C ILE A 17 9.05 -6.45 6.32
N ALA A 18 8.23 -5.45 5.99
CA ALA A 18 8.18 -4.88 4.66
C ALA A 18 8.55 -3.39 4.69
N PHE A 19 9.08 -2.92 3.57
CA PHE A 19 9.19 -1.50 3.27
C PHE A 19 8.54 -1.26 1.91
N TYR A 20 7.63 -0.29 1.81
CA TYR A 20 6.83 -0.08 0.61
C TYR A 20 6.66 1.40 0.28
N ASN A 21 7.10 1.80 -0.92
CA ASN A 21 6.81 3.12 -1.47
C ASN A 21 5.35 3.16 -1.97
N LEU A 22 4.56 4.12 -1.48
CA LEU A 22 3.14 4.26 -1.83
C LEU A 22 2.88 5.15 -3.06
N GLU A 23 3.94 5.61 -3.74
CA GLU A 23 3.88 6.37 -4.99
C GLU A 23 3.04 7.65 -4.84
N ASN A 24 3.38 8.51 -3.89
CA ASN A 24 2.61 9.68 -3.46
C ASN A 24 1.16 9.34 -3.06
N LEU A 25 0.98 8.77 -1.87
CA LEU A 25 -0.34 8.58 -1.28
C LEU A 25 -0.82 9.91 -0.68
N PHE A 26 -1.48 10.70 -1.53
CA PHE A 26 -2.03 12.01 -1.18
C PHE A 26 -3.56 11.94 -1.10
N ASP A 27 -4.14 12.79 -0.26
CA ASP A 27 -5.57 13.02 -0.18
C ASP A 27 -6.06 13.81 -1.41
N THR A 28 -7.32 14.27 -1.39
CA THR A 28 -7.93 14.95 -2.55
C THR A 28 -8.10 16.45 -2.35
N LYS A 29 -7.62 17.00 -1.23
CA LYS A 29 -7.72 18.40 -0.86
C LYS A 29 -6.43 19.08 -1.28
N ASN A 30 -6.56 20.28 -1.83
CA ASN A 30 -5.39 21.09 -2.14
C ASN A 30 -4.87 21.70 -0.85
N ALA A 31 -3.60 21.49 -0.54
CA ALA A 31 -2.85 22.23 0.46
C ALA A 31 -1.95 23.29 -0.22
N PRO A 32 -2.26 24.60 -0.12
CA PRO A 32 -1.57 25.65 -0.89
C PRO A 32 -0.06 25.79 -0.67
N ASN A 33 0.48 25.15 0.37
CA ASN A 33 1.90 25.19 0.74
C ASN A 33 2.64 23.89 0.38
N THR A 34 2.01 22.98 -0.35
CA THR A 34 2.58 21.69 -0.76
C THR A 34 2.48 21.51 -2.27
N LEU A 35 3.20 20.51 -2.80
CA LEU A 35 3.24 20.21 -4.24
C LEU A 35 2.24 19.09 -4.59
N ASP A 36 0.98 19.26 -4.20
CA ASP A 36 -0.13 18.31 -4.34
C ASP A 36 -1.21 18.76 -5.32
N ASP A 37 -1.05 19.91 -6.00
CA ASP A 37 -2.01 20.46 -6.97
C ASP A 37 -2.49 19.42 -8.02
N ASP A 38 -1.55 18.58 -8.48
CA ASP A 38 -1.79 17.50 -9.43
C ASP A 38 -2.76 16.44 -8.88
N PHE A 39 -2.76 16.24 -7.56
CA PHE A 39 -3.54 15.27 -6.80
C PHE A 39 -4.84 15.88 -6.23
N THR A 40 -5.47 16.75 -7.01
CA THR A 40 -6.80 17.28 -6.70
C THR A 40 -7.82 16.90 -7.77
N PRO A 41 -9.14 17.02 -7.52
CA PRO A 41 -10.16 16.74 -8.53
C PRO A 41 -10.05 17.62 -9.77
N LYS A 42 -9.46 18.82 -9.63
CA LYS A 42 -9.21 19.77 -10.72
C LYS A 42 -7.77 19.70 -11.26
N GLY A 43 -6.89 18.98 -10.59
CA GLY A 43 -5.49 18.79 -10.98
C GLY A 43 -5.34 17.90 -12.20
N ILE A 44 -4.14 17.86 -12.78
CA ILE A 44 -3.88 17.13 -14.02
C ILE A 44 -4.17 15.63 -13.90
N LYS A 45 -4.03 15.05 -12.70
CA LYS A 45 -4.34 13.63 -12.45
C LYS A 45 -5.83 13.37 -12.26
N ASN A 46 -6.68 14.41 -12.20
CA ASN A 46 -8.10 14.31 -11.87
C ASN A 46 -8.31 13.41 -10.64
N TRP A 47 -7.58 13.70 -9.56
CA TRP A 47 -7.52 12.88 -8.36
C TRP A 47 -8.75 13.14 -7.50
N ASN A 48 -9.71 12.22 -7.59
CA ASN A 48 -10.99 12.32 -6.89
C ASN A 48 -11.12 11.19 -5.85
N LYS A 49 -12.16 11.29 -5.01
CA LYS A 49 -12.42 10.33 -3.93
C LYS A 49 -12.49 8.88 -4.43
N TYR A 50 -13.01 8.65 -5.64
CA TYR A 50 -13.06 7.31 -6.23
C TYR A 50 -11.65 6.75 -6.51
N ARG A 51 -10.76 7.56 -7.11
CA ARG A 51 -9.37 7.15 -7.41
C ARG A 51 -8.56 6.95 -6.13
N TYR A 52 -8.71 7.85 -5.18
CA TYR A 52 -8.11 7.76 -3.86
C TYR A 52 -8.50 6.45 -3.16
N ASN A 53 -9.80 6.17 -3.00
CA ASN A 53 -10.29 4.95 -2.37
C ASN A 53 -9.82 3.68 -3.11
N ASN A 54 -9.80 3.72 -4.45
CA ASN A 54 -9.30 2.61 -5.24
C ASN A 54 -7.79 2.37 -5.03
N LYS A 55 -6.99 3.44 -4.88
CA LYS A 55 -5.57 3.33 -4.54
C LYS A 55 -5.38 2.75 -3.15
N ILE A 56 -6.07 3.28 -2.13
CA ILE A 56 -6.04 2.76 -0.75
C ILE A 56 -6.31 1.25 -0.72
N ARG A 57 -7.43 0.81 -1.34
CA ARG A 57 -7.78 -0.62 -1.42
C ARG A 57 -6.72 -1.45 -2.13
N LYS A 58 -6.13 -0.96 -3.22
CA LYS A 58 -5.08 -1.68 -3.96
C LYS A 58 -3.80 -1.81 -3.13
N LEU A 59 -3.38 -0.74 -2.45
CA LEU A 59 -2.20 -0.75 -1.58
C LEU A 59 -2.39 -1.70 -0.40
N GLY A 60 -3.55 -1.67 0.26
CA GLY A 60 -3.89 -2.59 1.35
C GLY A 60 -3.84 -4.06 0.91
N ASN A 61 -4.41 -4.36 -0.26
CA ASN A 61 -4.35 -5.71 -0.86
C ASN A 61 -2.91 -6.17 -1.15
N VAL A 62 -2.05 -5.29 -1.63
CA VAL A 62 -0.63 -5.61 -1.86
C VAL A 62 0.07 -5.89 -0.54
N ILE A 63 -0.09 -5.01 0.45
CA ILE A 63 0.51 -5.15 1.78
C ILE A 63 0.13 -6.48 2.44
N ALA A 64 -1.15 -6.87 2.36
CA ALA A 64 -1.64 -8.14 2.92
C ALA A 64 -0.96 -9.38 2.31
N GLN A 65 -0.53 -9.29 1.04
CA GLN A 65 0.10 -10.38 0.29
C GLN A 65 1.62 -10.44 0.44
N LEU A 66 2.27 -9.37 0.93
CA LEU A 66 3.72 -9.31 1.06
C LEU A 66 4.24 -10.43 1.98
N GLY A 67 5.21 -11.20 1.48
CA GLY A 67 5.85 -12.25 2.26
C GLY A 67 5.06 -13.54 2.41
N THR A 68 3.82 -13.61 1.90
CA THR A 68 2.95 -14.80 2.02
C THR A 68 3.49 -16.03 1.30
N GLN A 69 4.47 -15.88 0.42
CA GLN A 69 5.21 -16.97 -0.21
C GLN A 69 6.10 -17.75 0.78
N ARG A 70 6.47 -17.14 1.92
CA ARG A 70 7.27 -17.78 2.99
C ARG A 70 6.59 -17.78 4.36
N SER A 71 5.70 -16.82 4.61
CA SER A 71 4.99 -16.64 5.88
C SER A 71 3.51 -17.03 5.76
N PHE A 72 2.94 -17.52 6.85
CA PHE A 72 1.48 -17.69 7.00
C PHE A 72 0.76 -16.37 7.31
N TYR A 73 1.49 -15.37 7.78
CA TYR A 73 0.98 -14.06 8.19
C TYR A 73 1.38 -12.98 7.18
N SER A 74 0.56 -11.93 7.08
CA SER A 74 0.99 -10.65 6.49
C SER A 74 2.17 -10.06 7.29
N PRO A 75 2.89 -9.06 6.76
CA PRO A 75 4.01 -8.47 7.47
C PRO A 75 3.60 -7.95 8.85
N ALA A 76 4.41 -8.27 9.86
CA ALA A 76 4.19 -7.81 11.22
C ALA A 76 4.48 -6.31 11.37
N ILE A 77 5.42 -5.79 10.56
CA ILE A 77 5.79 -4.38 10.50
C ILE A 77 5.89 -3.98 9.03
N VAL A 78 5.32 -2.82 8.70
CA VAL A 78 5.43 -2.21 7.37
C VAL A 78 5.94 -0.78 7.54
N GLY A 79 7.14 -0.51 7.05
CA GLY A 79 7.61 0.86 6.83
C GLY A 79 7.09 1.38 5.50
N VAL A 80 6.70 2.65 5.43
CA VAL A 80 6.18 3.29 4.21
C VAL A 80 6.85 4.63 3.97
N VAL A 81 6.87 5.05 2.70
CA VAL A 81 7.31 6.38 2.27
C VAL A 81 6.36 6.95 1.22
N GLU A 82 6.55 8.24 0.92
CA GLU A 82 5.67 9.04 0.05
C GLU A 82 4.22 9.10 0.54
N VAL A 83 4.08 9.35 1.85
CA VAL A 83 2.81 9.58 2.52
C VAL A 83 2.66 11.06 2.78
N GLU A 84 1.53 11.65 2.41
CA GLU A 84 1.29 13.08 2.62
C GLU A 84 1.14 13.44 4.10
N ASN A 85 0.25 12.75 4.80
CA ASN A 85 -0.16 13.10 6.16
C ASN A 85 -0.66 11.86 6.94
N LEU A 86 -1.04 12.06 8.20
CA LEU A 86 -1.51 10.98 9.06
C LEU A 86 -2.88 10.41 8.62
N ASP A 87 -3.75 11.24 8.05
CA ASP A 87 -5.11 10.82 7.67
C ASP A 87 -5.08 9.77 6.56
N VAL A 88 -4.25 9.99 5.54
CA VAL A 88 -4.09 9.00 4.45
C VAL A 88 -3.48 7.67 4.92
N LEU A 89 -2.64 7.72 5.95
CA LEU A 89 -2.08 6.51 6.56
C LEU A 89 -3.15 5.77 7.38
N ASN A 90 -3.96 6.50 8.14
CA ASN A 90 -5.08 5.92 8.88
C ASN A 90 -6.10 5.27 7.93
N ASP A 91 -6.41 5.91 6.81
CA ASP A 91 -7.28 5.36 5.78
C ASP A 91 -6.70 4.06 5.18
N LEU A 92 -5.38 3.99 5.00
CA LEU A 92 -4.72 2.76 4.55
C LEU A 92 -4.81 1.64 5.59
N VAL A 93 -4.60 1.94 6.87
CA VAL A 93 -4.74 0.96 7.96
C VAL A 93 -6.18 0.47 8.09
N ALA A 94 -7.15 1.37 7.93
CA ALA A 94 -8.58 1.04 7.97
C ALA A 94 -9.12 0.43 6.66
N SER A 95 -8.26 0.21 5.66
CA SER A 95 -8.68 -0.36 4.38
C SER A 95 -9.20 -1.79 4.57
N ASN A 96 -10.46 -2.00 4.19
CA ASN A 96 -11.04 -3.34 4.12
C ASN A 96 -10.61 -3.99 2.81
N ASN A 97 -9.85 -5.09 2.93
CA ASN A 97 -9.29 -5.87 1.84
C ASN A 97 -9.87 -7.28 1.87
#